data_AF-A0A7S2HEG4-F1
#
_entry.id   AF-A0A7S2HEG4-F1
#
_cell.length_a   1.000
_cell.length_b   1.000
_cell.length_c   1.000
_cell.angle_alpha   90.00
_cell.angle_beta   90.00
_cell.angle_gamma   90.00
#
_symmetry.space_group_name_H-M   'P 1'
#
loop_
_entity.id
_entity.type
_entity.pdbx_description
1 polymer ?
#
loop_
_entity_poly.entity_id
_entity_poly.type
_entity_poly.pdbx_seq_one_letter_code
_entity_poly.pdbx_strand_id
1 'polypeptide(L)'
;ASLSSVPIVCDADTGFGGLLNVAHTVKGYEAAGAAAIQLEDQEFPKKCGHTPGRKVIPIEQAVAKIKVAVEARSSPEFLIVARTDARETEGLEAAIRRGRAYADAGADVLFVESPESEEEMRRIGEALGDKPLLVNVVEGGKTPQLTKQRYIELGYQMAIYPATGFLALGKALEGVYSSIKATGDSLGCKDQLADFKGFCLTMGFQGVWDFDKKHADLEDECKESLAKKARS
;
A
#
# COMPACT_ATOMS: atom_id res chain seq x y z
N ALA A 1 -13.10 -13.37 4.80
CA ALA A 1 -13.13 -13.31 3.33
C ALA A 1 -12.28 -12.13 2.91
N SER A 2 -11.25 -12.32 2.10
CA SER A 2 -10.41 -11.20 1.62
C SER A 2 -11.17 -10.41 0.55
N LEU A 3 -11.07 -9.07 0.60
CA LEU A 3 -11.66 -8.16 -0.39
C LEU A 3 -11.07 -8.33 -1.79
N SER A 4 -9.93 -9.01 -1.90
CA SER A 4 -9.20 -9.26 -3.15
C SER A 4 -8.53 -10.63 -3.09
N SER A 5 -8.39 -11.29 -4.25
CA SER A 5 -7.52 -12.46 -4.43
C SER A 5 -6.05 -12.07 -4.64
N VAL A 6 -5.76 -10.78 -4.79
CA VAL A 6 -4.42 -10.23 -4.96
C VAL A 6 -3.84 -9.89 -3.57
N PRO A 7 -2.59 -10.30 -3.25
CA PRO A 7 -1.91 -9.92 -2.02
C PRO A 7 -1.84 -8.39 -1.88
N ILE A 8 -2.20 -7.87 -0.70
CA ILE A 8 -2.16 -6.45 -0.39
C ILE A 8 -0.99 -6.16 0.55
N VAL A 9 -0.12 -5.24 0.14
CA VAL A 9 0.94 -4.68 1.00
C VAL A 9 0.44 -3.35 1.53
N CYS A 10 0.48 -3.17 2.84
CA CYS A 10 -0.01 -1.96 3.50
C CYS A 10 1.12 -1.13 4.11
N ASP A 11 1.03 0.19 3.97
CA ASP A 11 1.91 1.10 4.73
C ASP A 11 1.43 1.16 6.19
N ALA A 12 2.32 0.86 7.13
CA ALA A 12 2.07 0.91 8.57
C ALA A 12 2.88 2.03 9.26
N ASP A 13 3.40 2.98 8.47
CA ASP A 13 4.16 4.13 8.96
C ASP A 13 5.27 3.67 9.92
N THR A 14 5.30 4.25 11.13
CA THR A 14 6.27 3.95 12.19
C THR A 14 5.73 2.94 13.22
N GLY A 15 4.58 2.31 12.93
CA GLY A 15 3.88 1.37 13.83
C GLY A 15 3.07 2.05 14.93
N PHE A 16 2.70 3.31 14.70
CA PHE A 16 1.73 4.10 15.48
C PHE A 16 2.04 4.22 16.99
N GLY A 17 3.31 4.13 17.38
CA GLY A 17 3.75 4.35 18.75
C GLY A 17 5.00 3.56 19.15
N GLY A 18 4.97 3.05 20.38
CA GLY A 18 6.02 2.20 20.96
C GLY A 18 5.87 0.74 20.58
N LEU A 19 6.63 -0.14 21.24
CA LEU A 19 6.68 -1.57 20.91
C LEU A 19 5.32 -2.27 21.02
N LEU A 20 4.52 -1.93 22.04
CA LEU A 20 3.17 -2.48 22.20
C LEU A 20 2.27 -2.08 21.02
N ASN A 21 2.36 -0.84 20.55
CA ASN A 21 1.60 -0.36 19.39
C ASN A 21 2.02 -1.10 18.11
N VAL A 22 3.32 -1.34 17.91
CA VAL A 22 3.82 -2.15 16.78
C VAL A 22 3.21 -3.55 16.80
N ALA A 23 3.20 -4.22 17.96
CA ALA A 23 2.61 -5.55 18.07
C ALA A 23 1.10 -5.56 17.78
N HIS A 24 0.35 -4.56 18.27
CA HIS A 24 -1.07 -4.39 17.94
C HIS A 24 -1.30 -4.11 16.45
N THR A 25 -0.44 -3.30 15.85
CA THR A 25 -0.49 -2.95 14.42
C THR A 25 -0.36 -4.19 13.56
N VAL A 26 0.68 -4.99 13.79
CA VAL A 26 0.94 -6.24 13.06
C VAL A 26 -0.28 -7.15 13.09
N LYS A 27 -0.78 -7.45 14.31
CA LYS A 27 -1.96 -8.32 14.48
C LYS A 27 -3.22 -7.75 13.82
N GLY A 28 -3.40 -6.43 13.86
CA GLY A 28 -4.53 -5.75 13.24
C GLY A 28 -4.51 -5.87 11.71
N TYR A 29 -3.38 -5.56 11.07
CA TYR A 29 -3.24 -5.67 9.62
C TYR A 29 -3.33 -7.13 9.13
N GLU A 30 -2.71 -8.06 9.85
CA GLU A 30 -2.80 -9.50 9.54
C GLU A 30 -4.25 -9.99 9.63
N ALA A 31 -4.97 -9.65 10.71
CA ALA A 31 -6.39 -10.01 10.87
C ALA A 31 -7.30 -9.36 9.81
N ALA A 32 -6.94 -8.17 9.31
CA ALA A 32 -7.64 -7.51 8.22
C ALA A 32 -7.38 -8.16 6.84
N GLY A 33 -6.43 -9.11 6.76
CA GLY A 33 -6.11 -9.84 5.54
C GLY A 33 -5.04 -9.20 4.66
N ALA A 34 -4.23 -8.29 5.21
CA ALA A 34 -3.02 -7.83 4.52
C ALA A 34 -2.02 -8.98 4.38
N ALA A 35 -1.28 -9.02 3.29
CA ALA A 35 -0.22 -10.01 3.06
C ALA A 35 1.13 -9.54 3.63
N ALA A 36 1.32 -8.23 3.71
CA ALA A 36 2.53 -7.63 4.27
C ALA A 36 2.25 -6.23 4.82
N ILE A 37 3.11 -5.77 5.72
CA ILE A 37 3.18 -4.37 6.13
C ILE A 37 4.58 -3.78 5.91
N GLN A 38 4.61 -2.48 5.64
CA GLN A 38 5.82 -1.68 5.65
C GLN A 38 5.94 -0.89 6.95
N LEU A 39 7.09 -1.00 7.62
CA LEU A 39 7.41 -0.27 8.85
C LEU A 39 8.68 0.56 8.66
N GLU A 40 8.62 1.86 8.93
CA GLU A 40 9.72 2.81 8.72
C GLU A 40 10.36 3.31 10.02
N ASP A 41 11.60 3.80 9.91
CA ASP A 41 12.43 4.27 11.02
C ASP A 41 12.35 5.78 11.27
N GLN A 42 11.34 6.47 10.72
CA GLN A 42 11.16 7.90 10.97
C GLN A 42 10.75 8.20 12.43
N GLU A 43 11.11 9.40 12.90
CA GLU A 43 10.50 9.99 14.09
C GLU A 43 9.00 10.24 13.87
N PHE A 44 8.19 10.10 14.92
CA PHE A 44 6.77 10.43 14.87
C PHE A 44 6.53 11.90 15.25
N PRO A 45 5.68 12.67 14.52
CA PRO A 45 4.95 12.28 13.32
C PRO A 45 5.84 12.22 12.08
N LYS A 46 5.61 11.21 11.23
CA LYS A 46 6.40 10.97 10.02
C LYS A 46 6.08 11.93 8.88
N LYS A 47 7.01 12.05 7.92
CA LYS A 47 6.85 12.83 6.68
C LYS A 47 6.93 11.91 5.46
N CYS A 48 6.46 12.41 4.31
CA CYS A 48 6.60 11.69 3.04
C CYS A 48 8.09 11.50 2.69
N GLY A 49 8.43 10.31 2.18
CA GLY A 49 9.79 9.88 1.80
C GLY A 49 10.47 10.76 0.74
N HIS A 50 9.73 11.62 0.05
CA HIS A 50 10.30 12.57 -0.92
C HIS A 50 10.21 14.03 -0.46
N THR A 51 9.77 14.31 0.77
CA THR A 51 9.71 15.67 1.35
C THR A 51 10.95 15.95 2.21
N PRO A 52 11.56 17.15 2.13
CA PRO A 52 12.74 17.49 2.94
C PRO A 52 12.51 17.46 4.46
N GLY A 53 13.59 17.21 5.18
CA GLY A 53 13.65 17.34 6.63
C GLY A 53 12.99 16.17 7.35
N ARG A 54 13.15 14.95 6.81
CA ARG A 54 12.88 13.72 7.54
C ARG A 54 13.87 13.60 8.69
N LYS A 55 13.51 12.83 9.70
CA LYS A 55 14.37 12.46 10.83
C LYS A 55 14.12 11.00 11.13
N VAL A 56 15.17 10.29 11.50
CA VAL A 56 15.09 8.87 11.83
C VAL A 56 15.46 8.64 13.28
N ILE A 57 14.82 7.66 13.90
CA ILE A 57 15.13 7.23 15.26
C ILE A 57 16.50 6.51 15.30
N PRO A 58 17.12 6.39 16.48
CA PRO A 58 18.32 5.57 16.64
C PRO A 58 18.12 4.15 16.12
N ILE A 59 19.16 3.59 15.48
CA ILE A 59 19.10 2.28 14.83
C ILE A 59 18.66 1.17 15.79
N GLU A 60 19.04 1.25 17.06
CA GLU A 60 18.67 0.28 18.09
C GLU A 60 17.16 0.28 18.36
N GLN A 61 16.52 1.46 18.32
CA GLN A 61 15.07 1.57 18.49
C GLN A 61 14.32 1.02 17.27
N ALA A 62 14.80 1.32 16.06
CA ALA A 62 14.23 0.79 14.83
C ALA A 62 14.35 -0.74 14.77
N VAL A 63 15.52 -1.29 15.09
CA VAL A 63 15.75 -2.74 15.21
C VAL A 63 14.81 -3.38 16.23
N ALA A 64 14.60 -2.76 17.40
CA ALA A 64 13.67 -3.27 18.40
C ALA A 64 12.23 -3.33 17.86
N LYS A 65 11.79 -2.32 17.10
CA LYS A 65 10.48 -2.33 16.44
C LYS A 65 10.36 -3.45 15.41
N ILE A 66 11.37 -3.66 14.57
CA ILE A 66 11.36 -4.76 13.58
C ILE A 66 11.29 -6.12 14.27
N LYS A 67 12.07 -6.35 15.33
CA LYS A 67 12.01 -7.61 16.10
C LYS A 67 10.61 -7.88 16.64
N VAL A 68 9.98 -6.87 17.25
CA VAL A 68 8.62 -6.99 17.77
C VAL A 68 7.60 -7.22 16.66
N ALA A 69 7.78 -6.58 15.49
CA ALA A 69 6.90 -6.81 14.34
C ALA A 69 6.97 -8.26 13.84
N VAL A 70 8.18 -8.81 13.71
CA VAL A 70 8.43 -10.20 13.31
C VAL A 70 7.93 -11.19 14.36
N GLU A 71 8.06 -10.88 15.65
CA GLU A 71 7.55 -11.72 16.75
C GLU A 71 6.01 -11.70 16.83
N ALA A 72 5.38 -10.56 16.53
CA ALA A 72 3.95 -10.36 16.75
C ALA A 72 3.04 -11.03 15.70
N ARG A 73 3.56 -11.33 14.51
CA ARG A 73 2.78 -12.00 13.44
C ARG A 73 2.40 -13.42 13.84
N SER A 74 1.20 -13.84 13.47
CA SER A 74 0.71 -15.20 13.75
C SER A 74 1.15 -16.22 12.70
N SER A 75 1.41 -15.77 11.47
CA SER A 75 1.82 -16.59 10.34
C SER A 75 3.16 -16.13 9.76
N PRO A 76 4.07 -17.05 9.39
CA PRO A 76 5.30 -16.69 8.67
C PRO A 76 5.02 -16.16 7.25
N GLU A 77 3.82 -16.40 6.70
CA GLU A 77 3.41 -15.88 5.39
C GLU A 77 3.06 -14.38 5.42
N PHE A 78 2.86 -13.80 6.61
CA PHE A 78 2.65 -12.36 6.76
C PHE A 78 3.99 -11.63 6.80
N LEU A 79 4.34 -10.90 5.73
CA LEU A 79 5.69 -10.36 5.56
C LEU A 79 5.88 -8.99 6.21
N ILE A 80 7.05 -8.77 6.79
CA ILE A 80 7.49 -7.49 7.33
C ILE A 80 8.49 -6.85 6.37
N VAL A 81 8.08 -5.75 5.74
CA VAL A 81 8.93 -4.87 4.93
C VAL A 81 9.56 -3.81 5.83
N ALA A 82 10.87 -3.85 6.03
CA ALA A 82 11.59 -2.88 6.84
C ALA A 82 12.11 -1.73 5.98
N ARG A 83 11.59 -0.53 6.23
CA ARG A 83 11.94 0.69 5.52
C ARG A 83 12.92 1.55 6.32
N THR A 84 13.93 2.09 5.65
CA THR A 84 14.78 3.16 6.20
C THR A 84 14.67 4.44 5.37
N ASP A 85 14.45 5.57 6.05
CA ASP A 85 14.47 6.92 5.48
C ASP A 85 15.83 7.63 5.70
N ALA A 86 16.81 6.93 6.28
CA ALA A 86 18.07 7.52 6.72
C ALA A 86 18.96 8.03 5.59
N ARG A 87 18.71 7.62 4.34
CA ARG A 87 19.54 8.03 3.19
C ARG A 87 19.60 9.54 3.04
N GLU A 88 18.51 10.26 3.29
CA GLU A 88 18.48 11.73 3.14
C GLU A 88 19.30 12.45 4.21
N THR A 89 19.23 12.01 5.48
CA THR A 89 19.84 12.73 6.61
C THR A 89 21.18 12.18 7.07
N GLU A 90 21.42 10.88 6.90
CA GLU A 90 22.61 10.18 7.37
C GLU A 90 23.47 9.62 6.21
N GLY A 91 22.98 9.68 4.97
CA GLY A 91 23.67 9.20 3.77
C GLY A 91 23.48 7.72 3.47
N LEU A 92 23.97 7.30 2.30
CA LEU A 92 23.75 5.94 1.77
C LEU A 92 24.34 4.84 2.66
N GLU A 93 25.57 5.02 3.18
CA GLU A 93 26.21 4.01 4.03
C GLU A 93 25.43 3.75 5.32
N ALA A 94 24.85 4.80 5.90
CA ALA A 94 24.02 4.67 7.09
C ALA A 94 22.71 3.93 6.78
N ALA A 95 22.09 4.21 5.63
CA ALA A 95 20.91 3.49 5.17
C ALA A 95 21.20 2.00 4.91
N ILE A 96 22.32 1.67 4.26
CA ILE A 96 22.74 0.27 4.03
C ILE A 96 23.00 -0.43 5.36
N ARG A 97 23.71 0.21 6.31
CA ARG A 97 23.94 -0.34 7.66
C ARG A 97 22.63 -0.62 8.39
N ARG A 98 21.66 0.28 8.29
CA ARG A 98 20.31 0.10 8.86
C ARG A 98 19.58 -1.07 8.18
N GLY A 99 19.59 -1.15 6.85
CA GLY A 99 19.03 -2.27 6.10
C GLY A 99 19.60 -3.62 6.53
N ARG A 100 20.92 -3.71 6.70
CA ARG A 100 21.60 -4.91 7.23
C ARG A 100 21.12 -5.27 8.64
N ALA A 101 21.06 -4.29 9.54
CA ALA A 101 20.57 -4.50 10.89
C ALA A 101 19.08 -4.94 10.92
N TYR A 102 18.26 -4.47 9.99
CA TYR A 102 16.85 -4.88 9.88
C TYR A 102 16.73 -6.30 9.33
N ALA A 103 17.60 -6.71 8.40
CA ALA A 103 17.70 -8.10 7.95
C ALA A 103 18.06 -9.04 9.12
N ASP A 104 19.06 -8.67 9.92
CA ASP A 104 19.48 -9.41 11.12
C ASP A 104 18.38 -9.45 12.20
N ALA A 105 17.52 -8.44 12.23
CA ALA A 105 16.35 -8.38 13.10
C ALA A 105 15.19 -9.28 12.65
N GLY A 106 15.27 -9.88 11.45
CA GLY A 106 14.30 -10.81 10.92
C GLY A 106 13.35 -10.23 9.87
N ALA A 107 13.60 -9.02 9.35
CA ALA A 107 12.80 -8.48 8.24
C ALA A 107 12.82 -9.41 7.03
N ASP A 108 11.67 -9.53 6.36
CA ASP A 108 11.52 -10.40 5.18
C ASP A 108 11.89 -9.67 3.89
N VAL A 109 11.60 -8.36 3.81
CA VAL A 109 11.90 -7.48 2.67
C VAL A 109 12.55 -6.22 3.20
N LEU A 110 13.54 -5.69 2.47
CA LEU A 110 14.21 -4.44 2.81
C LEU A 110 13.83 -3.33 1.82
N PHE A 111 13.72 -2.12 2.35
CA PHE A 111 13.36 -0.95 1.57
C PHE A 111 14.21 0.25 2.00
N VAL A 112 15.17 0.63 1.16
CA VAL A 112 15.92 1.89 1.31
C VAL A 112 15.20 2.98 0.53
N GLU A 113 14.65 3.97 1.23
CA GLU A 113 13.88 5.05 0.62
C GLU A 113 14.79 6.12 -0.04
N SER A 114 14.32 6.63 -1.18
CA SER A 114 14.91 7.75 -1.92
C SER A 114 16.37 7.62 -2.38
N PRO A 115 16.86 6.46 -2.90
CA PRO A 115 18.14 6.45 -3.61
C PRO A 115 18.08 7.43 -4.79
N GLU A 116 19.10 8.26 -4.99
CA GLU A 116 19.06 9.38 -5.96
C GLU A 116 19.76 9.08 -7.30
N SER A 117 20.39 7.91 -7.43
CA SER A 117 20.98 7.50 -8.70
C SER A 117 20.94 6.00 -8.88
N GLU A 118 21.03 5.56 -10.13
CA GLU A 118 21.15 4.13 -10.46
C GLU A 118 22.39 3.49 -9.80
N GLU A 119 23.45 4.26 -9.63
CA GLU A 119 24.66 3.81 -8.93
C GLU A 119 24.40 3.56 -7.44
N GLU A 120 23.63 4.43 -6.75
CA GLU A 120 23.19 4.15 -5.38
C GLU A 120 22.34 2.88 -5.32
N MET A 121 21.41 2.72 -6.27
CA MET A 121 20.56 1.53 -6.36
C MET A 121 21.38 0.24 -6.56
N ARG A 122 22.40 0.27 -7.43
CA ARG A 122 23.34 -0.84 -7.62
C ARG A 122 24.05 -1.20 -6.33
N ARG A 123 24.56 -0.19 -5.60
CA ARG A 123 25.27 -0.39 -4.33
C ARG A 123 24.36 -0.96 -3.24
N ILE A 124 23.09 -0.54 -3.19
CA ILE A 124 22.07 -1.12 -2.29
C ILE A 124 21.84 -2.59 -2.65
N GLY A 125 21.64 -2.89 -3.94
CA GLY A 125 21.48 -4.25 -4.46
C GLY A 125 22.62 -5.18 -4.08
N GLU A 126 23.85 -4.76 -4.29
CA GLU A 126 25.05 -5.54 -3.93
C GLU A 126 25.20 -5.72 -2.42
N ALA A 127 24.87 -4.69 -1.64
CA ALA A 127 25.09 -4.70 -0.21
C ALA A 127 23.97 -5.39 0.58
N LEU A 128 22.76 -5.55 0.04
CA LEU A 128 21.58 -6.05 0.75
C LEU A 128 20.82 -7.17 0.00
N GLY A 129 21.34 -7.63 -1.15
CA GLY A 129 20.66 -8.58 -2.04
C GLY A 129 20.48 -10.01 -1.50
N ASP A 130 20.91 -10.30 -0.27
CA ASP A 130 20.57 -11.53 0.44
C ASP A 130 19.11 -11.54 0.96
N LYS A 131 18.44 -10.38 0.93
CA LYS A 131 17.00 -10.24 1.16
C LYS A 131 16.33 -9.62 -0.06
N PRO A 132 15.05 -9.94 -0.33
CA PRO A 132 14.26 -9.22 -1.31
C PRO A 132 14.27 -7.71 -1.05
N LEU A 133 14.47 -6.94 -2.11
CA LEU A 133 14.50 -5.48 -2.08
C LEU A 133 13.28 -4.90 -2.77
N LEU A 134 12.72 -3.86 -2.14
CA LEU A 134 11.61 -3.07 -2.66
C LEU A 134 12.11 -1.69 -3.08
N VAL A 135 11.73 -1.27 -4.29
CA VAL A 135 11.91 0.10 -4.78
C VAL A 135 10.57 0.84 -4.77
N ASN A 136 10.58 2.07 -4.28
CA ASN A 136 9.45 2.99 -4.37
C ASN A 136 9.64 3.93 -5.56
N VAL A 137 8.72 3.84 -6.52
CA VAL A 137 8.75 4.59 -7.77
C VAL A 137 7.72 5.70 -7.68
N VAL A 138 8.20 6.93 -7.51
CA VAL A 138 7.34 8.13 -7.42
C VAL A 138 7.62 9.06 -8.58
N GLU A 139 6.58 9.39 -9.35
CA GLU A 139 6.68 10.28 -10.48
C GLU A 139 7.12 11.69 -10.06
N GLY A 140 8.22 12.16 -10.65
CA GLY A 140 8.83 13.46 -10.28
C GLY A 140 9.54 13.46 -8.91
N GLY A 141 9.68 12.28 -8.28
CA GLY A 141 10.43 12.10 -7.05
C GLY A 141 11.95 12.10 -7.24
N LYS A 142 12.66 11.77 -6.16
CA LYS A 142 14.13 11.75 -6.12
C LYS A 142 14.74 10.52 -6.81
N THR A 143 14.01 9.40 -6.80
CA THR A 143 14.51 8.12 -7.30
C THR A 143 14.36 8.00 -8.81
N PRO A 144 15.42 7.58 -9.54
CA PRO A 144 15.31 7.34 -10.97
C PRO A 144 14.22 6.32 -11.32
N GLN A 145 13.39 6.66 -12.30
CA GLN A 145 12.42 5.75 -12.88
C GLN A 145 13.10 4.89 -13.93
N LEU A 146 13.15 3.59 -13.71
CA LEU A 146 13.81 2.63 -14.57
C LEU A 146 12.80 1.59 -15.08
N THR A 147 13.21 0.81 -16.06
CA THR A 147 12.39 -0.32 -16.54
C THR A 147 12.39 -1.45 -15.51
N LYS A 148 11.34 -2.28 -15.53
CA LYS A 148 11.29 -3.53 -14.75
C LYS A 148 12.58 -4.35 -14.87
N GLN A 149 13.08 -4.51 -16.11
CA GLN A 149 14.27 -5.30 -16.38
C GLN A 149 15.51 -4.69 -15.71
N ARG A 150 15.64 -3.36 -15.74
CA ARG A 150 16.75 -2.68 -15.07
C ARG A 150 16.68 -2.82 -13.55
N TYR A 151 15.50 -2.74 -12.94
CA TYR A 151 15.35 -2.99 -11.50
C TYR A 151 15.79 -4.41 -11.11
N ILE A 152 15.44 -5.42 -11.92
CA ILE A 152 15.87 -6.81 -11.69
C ILE A 152 17.40 -6.93 -11.78
N GLU A 153 18.04 -6.31 -12.79
CA GLU A 153 19.49 -6.31 -12.94
C GLU A 153 20.22 -5.62 -11.77
N LEU A 154 19.57 -4.65 -11.13
CA LEU A 154 20.08 -3.95 -9.93
C LEU A 154 19.78 -4.70 -8.64
N GLY A 155 19.12 -5.86 -8.68
CA GLY A 155 18.86 -6.71 -7.52
C GLY A 155 17.54 -6.47 -6.79
N TYR A 156 16.59 -5.74 -7.38
CA TYR A 156 15.26 -5.51 -6.81
C TYR A 156 14.24 -6.55 -7.27
N GLN A 157 13.37 -7.00 -6.35
CA GLN A 157 12.33 -8.00 -6.60
C GLN A 157 10.93 -7.41 -6.52
N MET A 158 10.78 -6.25 -5.89
CA MET A 158 9.50 -5.56 -5.72
C MET A 158 9.62 -4.09 -6.14
N ALA A 159 8.57 -3.59 -6.79
CA ALA A 159 8.41 -2.17 -7.10
C ALA A 159 7.00 -1.74 -6.70
N ILE A 160 6.88 -0.60 -6.02
CA ILE A 160 5.60 0.05 -5.72
C ILE A 160 5.48 1.37 -6.47
N TYR A 161 4.25 1.71 -6.84
CA TYR A 161 3.91 2.88 -7.64
C TYR A 161 2.83 3.70 -6.92
N PRO A 162 3.13 4.26 -5.73
CA PRO A 162 2.11 4.82 -4.84
C PRO A 162 1.45 6.08 -5.42
N ALA A 163 2.14 6.80 -6.32
CA ALA A 163 1.65 8.07 -6.87
C ALA A 163 0.90 7.96 -8.20
N THR A 164 1.24 6.98 -9.03
CA THR A 164 0.72 6.84 -10.40
C THR A 164 -0.80 6.89 -10.46
N GLY A 165 -1.48 6.09 -9.62
CA GLY A 165 -2.93 5.95 -9.67
C GLY A 165 -3.67 7.25 -9.30
N PHE A 166 -3.27 7.90 -8.20
CA PHE A 166 -3.95 9.13 -7.77
C PHE A 166 -3.58 10.33 -8.63
N LEU A 167 -2.37 10.38 -9.21
CA LEU A 167 -1.99 11.44 -10.15
C LEU A 167 -2.81 11.35 -11.45
N ALA A 168 -2.98 10.13 -11.99
CA ALA A 168 -3.85 9.90 -13.14
C ALA A 168 -5.30 10.28 -12.85
N LEU A 169 -5.83 9.87 -11.70
CA LEU A 169 -7.19 10.23 -11.25
C LEU A 169 -7.34 11.75 -11.10
N GLY A 170 -6.40 12.41 -10.43
CA GLY A 170 -6.42 13.85 -10.25
C GLY A 170 -6.47 14.60 -11.58
N LYS A 171 -5.71 14.14 -12.58
CA LYS A 171 -5.73 14.74 -13.91
C LYS A 171 -7.07 14.55 -14.63
N ALA A 172 -7.67 13.37 -14.53
CA ALA A 172 -8.98 13.09 -15.12
C ALA A 172 -10.08 13.95 -14.47
N LEU A 173 -10.09 14.04 -13.14
CA LEU A 173 -11.06 14.86 -12.40
C LEU A 173 -10.91 16.35 -12.73
N GLU A 174 -9.68 16.85 -12.84
CA GLU A 174 -9.42 18.24 -13.26
C GLU A 174 -10.05 18.53 -14.63
N GLY A 175 -9.89 17.63 -15.60
CA GLY A 175 -10.47 17.75 -16.94
C GLY A 175 -12.00 17.82 -16.93
N VAL A 176 -12.64 16.86 -16.27
CA VAL A 176 -14.11 16.77 -16.19
C VAL A 176 -14.70 17.98 -15.46
N TYR A 177 -14.18 18.33 -14.28
CA TYR A 177 -14.74 19.44 -13.51
C TYR A 177 -14.47 20.81 -14.15
N SER A 178 -13.37 20.98 -14.87
CA SER A 178 -13.13 22.19 -15.66
C SER A 178 -14.16 22.35 -16.79
N SER A 179 -14.50 21.27 -17.47
CA SER A 179 -15.53 21.27 -18.52
C SER A 179 -16.91 21.61 -17.96
N ILE A 180 -17.30 21.00 -16.84
CA ILE A 180 -18.57 21.30 -16.15
C ILE A 180 -18.62 22.76 -15.71
N LYS A 181 -17.54 23.28 -15.13
CA LYS A 181 -17.47 24.69 -14.71
C LYS A 181 -17.64 25.66 -15.89
N ALA A 182 -17.09 25.32 -17.06
CA ALA A 182 -17.13 26.18 -18.24
C ALA A 182 -18.48 26.14 -18.98
N THR A 183 -19.14 24.99 -19.01
CA THR A 183 -20.33 24.76 -19.85
C THR A 183 -21.64 24.70 -19.05
N GLY A 184 -21.56 24.39 -17.76
CA GLY A 184 -22.72 24.12 -16.91
C GLY A 184 -23.23 22.67 -16.96
N ASP A 185 -22.61 21.78 -17.75
CA ASP A 185 -23.01 20.38 -17.89
C ASP A 185 -21.83 19.44 -18.23
N SER A 186 -22.10 18.14 -18.39
CA SER A 186 -21.08 17.12 -18.69
C SER A 186 -21.13 16.58 -20.12
N LEU A 187 -21.85 17.23 -21.05
CA LEU A 187 -22.08 16.72 -22.40
C LEU A 187 -20.78 16.56 -23.20
N GLY A 188 -19.81 17.45 -22.96
CA GLY A 188 -18.47 17.42 -23.57
C GLY A 188 -17.48 16.44 -22.92
N CYS A 189 -17.88 15.68 -21.90
CA CYS A 189 -16.97 14.82 -21.13
C CYS A 189 -17.00 13.35 -21.57
N LYS A 190 -17.83 12.95 -22.54
CA LYS A 190 -18.09 11.53 -22.86
C LYS A 190 -16.82 10.70 -23.08
N ASP A 191 -15.84 11.24 -23.81
CA ASP A 191 -14.59 10.53 -24.14
C ASP A 191 -13.64 10.38 -22.93
N GLN A 192 -13.93 11.07 -21.82
CA GLN A 192 -13.16 11.00 -20.57
C GLN A 192 -13.78 10.05 -19.54
N LEU A 193 -14.99 9.53 -19.81
CA LEU A 193 -15.74 8.71 -18.87
C LEU A 193 -15.73 7.23 -19.29
N ALA A 194 -15.68 6.34 -18.30
CA ALA A 194 -15.96 4.94 -18.53
C ALA A 194 -17.44 4.74 -18.92
N ASP A 195 -17.73 3.70 -19.71
CA ASP A 195 -19.10 3.28 -19.94
C ASP A 195 -19.76 2.90 -18.61
N PHE A 196 -20.90 3.51 -18.30
CA PHE A 196 -21.56 3.35 -17.01
C PHE A 196 -21.94 1.89 -16.73
N LYS A 197 -22.49 1.19 -17.73
CA LYS A 197 -22.90 -0.20 -17.57
C LYS A 197 -21.69 -1.11 -17.35
N GLY A 198 -20.64 -0.93 -18.15
CA GLY A 198 -19.37 -1.63 -17.98
C GLY A 198 -18.77 -1.40 -16.59
N PHE A 199 -18.81 -0.15 -16.10
CA PHE A 199 -18.31 0.20 -14.78
C PHE A 199 -19.12 -0.45 -13.65
N CYS A 200 -20.46 -0.46 -13.74
CA CYS A 200 -21.33 -1.18 -12.80
C CYS A 200 -20.97 -2.68 -12.71
N LEU A 201 -20.76 -3.32 -13.86
CA LEU A 201 -20.37 -4.74 -13.90
C LEU A 201 -19.02 -4.96 -13.20
N THR A 202 -18.03 -4.09 -13.43
CA THR A 202 -16.73 -4.14 -12.75
C THR A 202 -16.85 -3.98 -11.23
N MET A 203 -17.77 -3.14 -10.76
CA MET A 203 -18.07 -3.00 -9.32
C MET A 203 -18.86 -4.18 -8.71
N GLY A 204 -19.17 -5.20 -9.50
CA GLY A 204 -19.87 -6.40 -9.04
C GLY A 204 -21.39 -6.28 -9.00
N PHE A 205 -21.99 -5.29 -9.68
CA PHE A 205 -23.45 -5.10 -9.67
C PHE A 205 -24.22 -6.30 -10.21
N GLN A 206 -23.61 -7.12 -11.07
CA GLN A 206 -24.25 -8.34 -11.55
C GLN A 206 -24.63 -9.27 -10.39
N GLY A 207 -23.75 -9.42 -9.40
CA GLY A 207 -24.04 -10.25 -8.22
C GLY A 207 -25.17 -9.68 -7.37
N VAL A 208 -25.29 -8.34 -7.29
CA VAL A 208 -26.39 -7.66 -6.62
C VAL A 208 -27.71 -7.93 -7.34
N TRP A 209 -27.75 -7.74 -8.67
CA TRP A 209 -28.96 -7.98 -9.46
C TRP A 209 -29.39 -9.45 -9.45
N ASP A 210 -28.45 -10.39 -9.50
CA ASP A 210 -28.74 -11.82 -9.43
C ASP A 210 -29.29 -12.20 -8.04
N PHE A 211 -28.74 -11.61 -6.98
CA PHE A 211 -29.25 -11.77 -5.62
C PHE A 211 -30.69 -11.23 -5.50
N ASP A 212 -30.92 -9.98 -5.90
CA ASP A 212 -32.25 -9.35 -5.84
C ASP A 212 -33.27 -10.17 -6.63
N LYS A 213 -32.91 -10.60 -7.85
CA LYS A 213 -33.78 -11.44 -8.69
C LYS A 213 -34.10 -12.79 -8.04
N LYS A 214 -33.12 -13.43 -7.41
CA LYS A 214 -33.31 -14.72 -6.71
C LYS A 214 -34.23 -14.59 -5.49
N HIS A 215 -34.28 -13.42 -4.88
CA HIS A 215 -34.97 -13.17 -3.61
C HIS A 215 -36.19 -12.26 -3.72
N ALA A 216 -36.60 -11.91 -4.94
CA ALA A 216 -37.67 -10.95 -5.21
C ALA A 216 -39.00 -11.30 -4.52
N ASP A 217 -39.35 -12.59 -4.46
CA ASP A 217 -40.63 -13.04 -3.93
C ASP A 217 -40.63 -13.23 -2.40
N LEU A 218 -39.46 -13.25 -1.75
CA LEU A 218 -39.35 -13.57 -0.32
C LEU A 218 -40.03 -12.55 0.58
N GLU A 219 -40.01 -11.26 0.21
CA GLU A 219 -40.72 -10.24 0.99
C GLU A 219 -42.24 -10.44 0.96
N ASP A 220 -42.78 -10.81 -0.20
CA ASP A 220 -44.21 -10.96 -0.39
C ASP A 220 -44.71 -12.29 0.20
N GLU A 221 -43.95 -13.38 0.08
CA GLU A 221 -44.19 -14.64 0.79
C GLU A 221 -44.21 -14.45 2.31
N CYS A 222 -43.31 -13.62 2.83
CA CYS A 222 -43.23 -13.31 4.27
C CYS A 222 -44.45 -12.49 4.73
N LYS A 223 -44.87 -11.49 3.95
CA LYS A 223 -46.09 -10.71 4.20
C LYS A 223 -47.35 -11.58 4.19
N GLU A 224 -47.49 -12.49 3.22
CA GLU A 224 -48.62 -13.41 3.16
C GLU A 224 -48.67 -14.39 4.33
N SER A 225 -47.51 -14.93 4.73
CA SER A 225 -47.38 -15.83 5.88
C SER A 225 -47.78 -15.14 7.19
N LEU A 226 -47.35 -13.89 7.39
CA LEU A 226 -47.74 -13.07 8.54
C LEU A 226 -49.24 -12.74 8.53
N ALA A 227 -49.82 -12.42 7.37
CA ALA A 227 -51.25 -12.14 7.23
C ALA A 227 -52.11 -13.39 7.51
N LYS A 228 -51.65 -14.59 7.13
CA LYS A 228 -52.32 -15.87 7.46
C LYS A 228 -52.30 -16.14 8.97
N LYS A 229 -51.16 -15.94 9.64
CA LYS A 229 -51.05 -16.09 11.10
C LYS A 229 -51.91 -15.12 11.90
N ALA A 230 -52.14 -13.90 11.39
CA ALA A 230 -52.98 -12.91 12.06
C ALA A 230 -54.49 -13.22 11.97
N ARG A 231 -54.90 -14.15 11.09
CA ARG A 231 -56.30 -14.56 10.86
C ARG A 231 -56.66 -15.89 11.55
N SER A 232 -55.68 -16.59 12.12
CA SER A 232 -55.84 -17.81 12.91
C SER A 232 -55.80 -17.51 14.40
#